data_AF-A0A6C0M406-F1
#
_entry.id   AF-A0A6C0M406-F1
#
_cell.length_a   1.000
_cell.length_b   1.000
_cell.length_c   1.000
_cell.angle_alpha   90.00
_cell.angle_beta   90.00
_cell.angle_gamma   90.00
#
_symmetry.space_group_name_H-M   'P 1'
#
loop_
_entity.id
_entity.type
_entity.pdbx_description
1 polymer ?
#
loop_
_entity_poly.entity_id
_entity_poly.type
_entity_poly.pdbx_seq_one_letter_code
_entity_poly.pdbx_strand_id
1 'polypeptide(L)'
;MNPFYTNLKAMPQQQRVEKIEHIIGFLRQHNAHNEAMAFQLLRDCYPTFPFFSNELKFREYLAITSISEVQNHHIVRQILAQG
;
A
#
# COMPACT_ATOMS: atom_id res chain seq x y z
N MET A 1 10.84 4.52 -8.74
CA MET A 1 9.77 4.28 -7.74
C MET A 1 8.45 4.75 -8.34
N ASN A 2 7.38 3.96 -8.21
CA ASN A 2 6.05 4.27 -8.76
C ASN A 2 5.51 5.59 -8.15
N PRO A 3 4.93 6.53 -8.94
CA PRO A 3 4.40 7.81 -8.44
C PRO A 3 3.49 7.68 -7.21
N PHE A 4 2.68 6.62 -7.16
CA PHE A 4 1.86 6.27 -6.01
C PHE A 4 2.66 6.24 -4.68
N TYR A 5 3.82 5.58 -4.65
CA TYR A 5 4.60 5.46 -3.41
C TYR A 5 5.24 6.79 -3.00
N THR A 6 5.63 7.61 -3.98
CA THR A 6 6.16 8.96 -3.73
C THR A 6 5.06 9.83 -3.10
N ASN A 7 3.86 9.83 -3.68
CA ASN A 7 2.73 10.59 -3.17
C ASN A 7 2.29 10.10 -1.79
N LEU A 8 2.24 8.78 -1.59
CA LEU A 8 1.91 8.17 -0.31
C LEU A 8 2.92 8.58 0.77
N LYS A 9 4.23 8.53 0.50
CA LYS A 9 5.27 8.93 1.46
C LYS A 9 5.26 10.42 1.81
N ALA A 10 4.77 11.27 0.92
CA ALA A 10 4.60 12.69 1.19
C ALA A 10 3.45 13.00 2.16
N MET A 11 2.52 12.05 2.36
CA MET A 11 1.37 12.23 3.26
C MET A 11 1.74 12.02 4.75
N PRO A 12 1.09 12.74 5.67
CA PRO A 12 1.08 12.41 7.10
C PRO A 12 0.69 10.94 7.34
N GLN A 13 1.23 10.31 8.38
CA GLN A 13 1.01 8.88 8.64
C GLN A 13 -0.48 8.50 8.68
N GLN A 14 -1.31 9.30 9.36
CA GLN A 14 -2.74 9.04 9.45
C GLN A 14 -3.41 9.01 8.07
N GLN A 15 -3.11 9.99 7.21
CA GLN A 15 -3.63 10.05 5.85
C GLN A 15 -3.15 8.88 4.98
N ARG A 16 -1.92 8.39 5.19
CA ARG A 16 -1.43 7.18 4.53
C ARG A 16 -2.29 5.97 4.89
N VAL A 17 -2.53 5.76 6.18
CA VAL A 17 -3.34 4.62 6.65
C VAL A 17 -4.75 4.71 6.08
N GLU A 18 -5.40 5.88 6.17
CA GLU A 18 -6.75 6.09 5.63
C GLU A 18 -6.82 5.82 4.12
N LYS A 19 -5.84 6.30 3.34
CA LYS A 19 -5.77 6.05 1.89
C LYS A 19 -5.59 4.55 1.58
N ILE A 20 -4.73 3.85 2.32
CA ILE A 20 -4.51 2.41 2.11
C ILE A 20 -5.75 1.60 2.50
N GLU A 21 -6.40 1.92 3.62
CA GLU A 21 -7.64 1.26 4.05
C GLU A 21 -8.77 1.45 3.01
N HIS A 22 -8.89 2.66 2.44
CA HIS A 22 -9.84 2.90 1.35
C HIS A 22 -9.55 2.03 0.12
N ILE A 23 -8.28 1.90 -0.27
CA ILE A 23 -7.85 1.01 -1.36
C ILE A 23 -8.19 -0.46 -1.04
N ILE A 24 -7.90 -0.93 0.18
CA ILE A 24 -8.21 -2.29 0.62
C ILE A 24 -9.72 -2.55 0.54
N GLY A 25 -10.53 -1.61 1.04
CA GLY A 25 -11.99 -1.70 0.98
C GLY A 25 -12.49 -1.79 -0.46
N PHE A 26 -11.98 -0.93 -1.35
CA PHE A 26 -12.30 -0.94 -2.77
C PHE A 26 -11.94 -2.28 -3.44
N LEU A 27 -10.72 -2.78 -3.21
CA LEU A 27 -10.28 -4.06 -3.77
C LEU A 27 -11.16 -5.22 -3.31
N ARG A 28 -11.52 -5.27 -2.03
CA ARG A 28 -12.44 -6.30 -1.48
C ARG A 28 -13.83 -6.21 -2.11
N GLN A 29 -14.38 -5.01 -2.29
CA GLN A 29 -15.69 -4.81 -2.95
C GLN A 29 -15.71 -5.32 -4.39
N HIS A 30 -14.55 -5.28 -5.07
CA HIS A 30 -14.38 -5.77 -6.43
C HIS A 30 -13.85 -7.22 -6.52
N ASN A 31 -13.93 -8.00 -5.43
CA ASN A 31 -13.45 -9.37 -5.33
C ASN A 31 -11.93 -9.58 -5.55
N ALA A 32 -11.14 -8.50 -5.53
CA ALA A 32 -9.68 -8.51 -5.66
C ALA A 32 -9.01 -8.79 -4.30
N HIS A 33 -9.27 -9.98 -3.74
CA HIS A 33 -8.87 -10.33 -2.39
C HIS A 33 -7.34 -10.46 -2.23
N ASN A 34 -6.66 -11.02 -3.23
CA ASN A 34 -5.20 -11.19 -3.19
C ASN A 34 -4.49 -9.84 -3.27
N GLU A 35 -5.02 -8.94 -4.10
CA GLU A 35 -4.58 -7.56 -4.23
C GLU A 35 -4.79 -6.83 -2.91
N ALA A 36 -5.96 -6.97 -2.29
CA ALA A 36 -6.25 -6.38 -0.99
C ALA A 36 -5.26 -6.86 0.10
N MET A 37 -4.85 -8.13 0.06
CA MET A 37 -3.81 -8.65 0.96
C MET A 37 -2.44 -7.99 0.73
N ALA A 38 -2.05 -7.75 -0.52
CA ALA A 38 -0.81 -7.06 -0.81
C ALA A 38 -0.80 -5.62 -0.25
N PHE A 39 -1.92 -4.90 -0.35
CA PHE A 39 -2.06 -3.56 0.24
C PHE A 39 -2.17 -3.59 1.77
N GLN A 40 -2.71 -4.66 2.36
CA GLN A 40 -2.74 -4.86 3.82
C GLN A 40 -1.33 -4.87 4.41
N LEU A 41 -0.36 -5.52 3.75
CA LEU A 41 1.04 -5.53 4.18
C LEU A 41 1.64 -4.12 4.24
N LEU A 42 1.23 -3.24 3.31
CA LEU A 42 1.67 -1.85 3.31
C LEU A 42 1.04 -1.05 4.45
N ARG A 43 -0.25 -1.29 4.75
CA ARG A 43 -0.93 -0.68 5.90
C ARG A 43 -0.25 -1.07 7.21
N ASP A 44 0.14 -2.33 7.34
CA ASP A 44 0.77 -2.87 8.56
C ASP A 44 2.20 -2.34 8.79
N CYS A 45 2.78 -1.63 7.82
CA CYS A 45 4.03 -0.87 8.02
C CYS A 45 3.82 0.40 8.88
N TYR A 46 2.59 0.83 9.12
CA TYR A 46 2.27 2.05 9.87
C TYR A 46 1.47 1.80 11.16
N PRO A 47 1.95 0.93 12.09
CA PRO A 47 1.25 0.69 13.34
C PRO A 47 1.31 1.91 14.27
N THR A 48 0.48 1.88 15.31
CA THR A 48 0.44 2.91 16.35
C THR A 48 1.73 2.97 17.17
N PHE A 49 2.49 1.87 17.23
CA PHE A 49 3.82 1.82 17.83
C PHE A 49 4.90 2.04 16.75
N PRO A 50 5.96 2.82 17.00
CA PRO A 50 6.98 3.07 16.01
C PRO A 50 7.93 1.88 15.84
N PHE A 51 8.24 1.52 14.60
CA PHE A 51 9.39 0.66 14.27
C PHE A 51 10.70 1.44 14.31
N PHE A 52 11.82 0.73 14.45
CA PHE A 52 13.12 1.31 14.12
C PHE A 52 13.15 1.70 12.64
N SER A 53 13.81 2.81 12.32
CA SER A 53 13.77 3.41 10.97
C SER A 53 14.22 2.46 9.85
N ASN A 54 15.20 1.61 10.10
CA ASN A 54 15.67 0.60 9.13
C ASN A 54 14.67 -0.54 8.95
N GLU A 55 14.02 -0.97 10.04
CA GLU A 55 13.00 -2.01 9.99
C GLU A 55 11.79 -1.52 9.19
N LEU A 56 11.35 -0.27 9.42
CA LEU A 56 10.27 0.35 8.64
C LEU A 56 10.57 0.34 7.15
N LYS A 57 11.76 0.81 6.74
CA LYS A 57 12.17 0.84 5.33
C LYS A 57 12.19 -0.55 4.70
N PHE A 58 12.67 -1.55 5.44
CA PHE A 58 12.71 -2.93 4.98
C PHE A 58 11.31 -3.52 4.80
N ARG A 59 10.41 -3.30 5.77
CA ARG A 59 9.01 -3.74 5.69
C ARG A 59 8.27 -3.07 4.54
N GLU A 60 8.44 -1.76 4.37
CA GLU A 60 7.87 -1.03 3.23
C GLU A 60 8.36 -1.60 1.89
N TYR A 61 9.65 -1.94 1.80
CA TYR A 61 10.20 -2.56 0.59
C TYR A 61 9.52 -3.90 0.28
N LEU A 62 9.35 -4.78 1.27
CA LEU A 62 8.65 -6.05 1.10
C LEU A 62 7.19 -5.86 0.68
N ALA A 63 6.49 -4.91 1.29
CA ALA A 63 5.11 -4.59 0.93
C ALA A 63 4.99 -4.07 -0.52
N ILE A 64 5.91 -3.19 -0.93
CA ILE A 64 5.98 -2.67 -2.31
C ILE A 64 6.24 -3.79 -3.32
N THR A 65 7.14 -4.72 -3.00
CA THR A 65 7.40 -5.90 -3.83
C THR A 65 6.13 -6.75 -3.97
N SER A 66 5.42 -7.00 -2.87
CA SER A 66 4.16 -7.75 -2.88
C SER A 66 3.09 -7.09 -3.77
N ILE A 67 2.96 -5.76 -3.72
CA ILE A 67 2.03 -5.02 -4.61
C ILE A 67 2.49 -5.10 -6.08
N SER A 68 3.80 -5.13 -6.33
CA SER A 68 4.36 -5.23 -7.68
C SER A 68 4.06 -6.60 -8.32
N GLU A 69 3.89 -7.66 -7.54
CA GLU A 69 3.47 -8.99 -8.05
C GLU A 69 2.04 -8.96 -8.59
N VAL A 70 1.17 -8.13 -8.03
CA VAL A 70 -0.25 -7.99 -8.43
C VAL A 70 -0.51 -6.80 -9.35
N GLN A 71 0.53 -6.08 -9.81
CA GLN A 71 0.40 -4.85 -10.62
C GLN A 71 -0.26 -5.06 -12.00
N ASN A 72 -0.32 -6.31 -12.48
CA ASN A 72 -0.99 -6.64 -13.73
C ASN A 72 -2.52 -6.68 -13.58
N HIS A 73 -3.04 -6.71 -12.36
CA HIS A 73 -4.47 -6.60 -12.11
C HIS A 73 -4.95 -5.21 -12.52
N HIS A 74 -5.99 -5.15 -13.36
CA HIS A 74 -6.50 -3.91 -13.95
C HIS A 74 -6.81 -2.82 -12.92
N ILE A 75 -7.46 -3.18 -11.81
CA ILE A 75 -7.76 -2.26 -10.70
C ILE A 75 -6.48 -1.73 -10.04
N VAL A 76 -5.53 -2.61 -9.75
CA VAL A 76 -4.26 -2.22 -9.09
C VAL A 76 -3.50 -1.27 -10.00
N ARG A 77 -3.46 -1.52 -11.31
CA ARG A 77 -2.83 -0.64 -12.28
C ARG A 77 -3.45 0.76 -12.27
N GLN A 78 -4.78 0.87 -12.16
CA GLN A 78 -5.46 2.16 -12.05
C GLN A 78 -5.12 2.88 -10.75
N ILE A 79 -5.12 2.17 -9.62
CA ILE A 79 -4.74 2.74 -8.31
C ILE A 79 -3.32 3.29 -8.35
N LEU A 80 -2.37 2.52 -8.91
CA LEU A 80 -0.98 2.93 -9.03
C LEU A 80 -0.79 4.12 -9.99
N ALA A 81 -1.61 4.22 -11.04
CA ALA A 81 -1.56 5.33 -11.99
C ALA A 81 -2.20 6.62 -11.46
N GLN A 82 -3.17 6.54 -10.54
CA GLN A 82 -3.86 7.69 -9.98
C GLN A 82 -3.03 8.49 -8.96
N GLY A 83 -1.93 7.91 -8.45
CA GLY A 83 -0.97 8.62 -7.59
C GLY A 83 -1.52 9.05 -6.25
#